data_AF-A0AAX2DQ12-F1
#
_entry.id   AF-A0AAX2DQ12-F1
#
_cell.length_a   1.000
_cell.length_b   1.000
_cell.length_c   1.000
_cell.angle_alpha   90.00
_cell.angle_beta   90.00
_cell.angle_gamma   90.00
#
_symmetry.space_group_name_H-M   'P 1'
#
loop_
_entity.id
_entity.type
_entity.pdbx_description
1 polymer ?
#
loop_
_entity_poly.entity_id
_entity_poly.type
_entity_poly.pdbx_seq_one_letter_code
_entity_poly.pdbx_strand_id
1 'polypeptide(L)'
;MGETIGLTGSVATGKSAVSKMIQKAGIPLVDADIAARKVVEPGTEGLAEIVAYFGQEILLADGSLNRPKLADIIFKNEEKRQKLNKITHPRVKEYMLAEQKRYFAMGEKVVFFDIPLLFESHLESLVDQIVVVWVTRETELKRLMERNNLTKEAALARMNSQMGIDEKAKKADFVINNNESLEKTEKQVVAFIDRFVNNE
;
A
#
# COMPACT_ATOMS: atom_id res chain seq x y z
N MET A 1 -14.75 -16.25 11.55
CA MET A 1 -13.76 -16.00 10.49
C MET A 1 -13.31 -14.56 10.70
N GLY A 2 -12.00 -14.29 10.71
CA GLY A 2 -11.51 -12.91 10.87
C GLY A 2 -11.78 -12.06 9.63
N GLU A 3 -11.75 -10.75 9.78
CA GLU A 3 -12.05 -9.78 8.73
C GLU A 3 -10.77 -9.07 8.25
N THR A 4 -10.65 -8.92 6.93
CA THR A 4 -9.48 -8.34 6.28
C THR A 4 -9.86 -7.00 5.66
N ILE A 5 -9.24 -5.93 6.13
CA ILE A 5 -9.62 -4.57 5.75
C ILE A 5 -8.51 -3.93 4.93
N GLY A 6 -8.81 -3.55 3.69
CA GLY A 6 -7.89 -2.83 2.82
C GLY A 6 -7.83 -1.35 3.18
N LEU A 7 -6.70 -0.88 3.68
CA LEU A 7 -6.44 0.55 3.85
C LEU A 7 -5.77 1.08 2.58
N THR A 8 -6.40 2.06 1.93
CA THR A 8 -5.84 2.71 0.75
C THR A 8 -6.00 4.22 0.80
N GLY A 9 -5.36 4.90 -0.16
CA GLY A 9 -5.34 6.34 -0.27
C GLY A 9 -4.33 6.76 -1.32
N SER A 10 -4.57 7.90 -1.96
CA SER A 10 -3.65 8.48 -2.93
C SER A 10 -2.45 9.15 -2.26
N VAL A 11 -1.51 9.63 -3.06
CA VAL A 11 -0.33 10.34 -2.56
C VAL A 11 -0.73 11.53 -1.68
N ALA A 12 0.02 11.79 -0.60
CA ALA A 12 -0.20 12.93 0.30
C ALA A 12 -1.58 13.03 1.01
N THR A 13 -2.40 11.98 0.96
CA THR A 13 -3.67 11.88 1.73
C THR A 13 -3.47 11.71 3.23
N GLY A 14 -2.28 11.26 3.66
CA GLY A 14 -1.99 10.99 5.07
C GLY A 14 -2.32 9.57 5.52
N LYS A 15 -2.49 8.62 4.59
CA LYS A 15 -2.66 7.18 4.87
C LYS A 15 -1.68 6.65 5.93
N SER A 16 -0.40 7.02 5.85
CA SER A 16 0.60 6.56 6.83
C SER A 16 0.35 7.05 8.27
N ALA A 17 -0.34 8.18 8.46
CA ALA A 17 -0.79 8.61 9.79
C ALA A 17 -1.89 7.68 10.32
N VAL A 18 -2.85 7.33 9.45
CA VAL A 18 -3.91 6.37 9.76
C VAL A 18 -3.35 4.97 10.02
N SER A 19 -2.41 4.47 9.20
CA SER A 19 -1.74 3.18 9.42
C SER A 19 -1.10 3.11 10.81
N LYS A 20 -0.44 4.21 11.24
CA LYS A 20 0.14 4.32 12.59
C LYS A 20 -0.91 4.35 13.69
N MET A 21 -2.05 5.01 13.49
CA MET A 21 -3.15 5.02 14.46
C MET A 21 -3.72 3.60 14.65
N ILE A 22 -3.92 2.86 13.55
CA ILE A 22 -4.38 1.47 13.56
C ILE A 22 -3.39 0.58 14.33
N GLN A 23 -2.09 0.68 14.01
CA GLN A 23 -1.05 -0.09 14.71
C GLN A 23 -0.97 0.25 16.20
N LYS A 24 -1.15 1.52 16.57
CA LYS A 24 -1.19 1.96 17.99
C LYS A 24 -2.39 1.39 18.75
N ALA A 25 -3.50 1.15 18.07
CA ALA A 25 -4.67 0.49 18.64
C ALA A 25 -4.47 -1.04 18.80
N GLY A 26 -3.29 -1.57 18.47
CA GLY A 26 -2.96 -2.98 18.62
C GLY A 26 -3.43 -3.87 17.47
N ILE A 27 -3.97 -3.28 16.38
CA ILE A 27 -4.49 -4.07 15.26
C ILE A 27 -3.35 -4.41 14.29
N PRO A 28 -3.22 -5.68 13.89
CA PRO A 28 -2.29 -6.10 12.86
C PRO A 28 -2.47 -5.34 11.55
N LEU A 29 -1.35 -4.94 10.95
CA LEU A 29 -1.33 -4.29 9.64
C LEU A 29 -0.18 -4.87 8.81
N VAL A 30 -0.52 -5.39 7.63
CA VAL A 30 0.40 -5.94 6.65
C VAL A 30 0.56 -4.93 5.51
N ASP A 31 1.77 -4.40 5.36
CA ASP A 31 2.10 -3.39 4.36
C ASP A 31 2.56 -4.05 3.04
N ALA A 32 1.87 -3.73 1.94
CA ALA A 32 2.17 -4.29 0.62
C ALA A 32 3.53 -3.84 0.06
N ASP A 33 4.00 -2.62 0.38
CA ASP A 33 5.32 -2.14 -0.02
C ASP A 33 6.42 -2.89 0.76
N ILE A 34 6.17 -3.23 2.03
CA ILE A 34 7.07 -4.09 2.81
C ILE A 34 7.07 -5.51 2.22
N ALA A 35 5.89 -6.06 1.92
CA ALA A 35 5.77 -7.38 1.28
C ALA A 35 6.54 -7.42 -0.06
N ALA A 36 6.39 -6.39 -0.90
CA ALA A 36 7.12 -6.25 -2.17
C ALA A 36 8.64 -6.18 -1.99
N ARG A 37 9.13 -5.75 -0.82
CA ARG A 37 10.55 -5.83 -0.48
C ARG A 37 10.96 -7.21 -0.02
N LYS A 38 10.15 -7.84 0.84
CA LYS A 38 10.41 -9.15 1.44
C LYS A 38 10.48 -10.26 0.42
N VAL A 39 9.61 -10.26 -0.57
CA VAL A 39 9.55 -11.32 -1.61
C VAL A 39 10.71 -11.29 -2.61
N VAL A 40 11.61 -10.32 -2.49
CA VAL A 40 12.82 -10.17 -3.33
C VAL A 40 14.09 -9.99 -2.49
N GLU A 41 14.06 -10.37 -1.21
CA GLU A 41 15.27 -10.41 -0.37
C GLU A 41 16.22 -11.53 -0.83
N PRO A 42 17.53 -11.45 -0.51
CA PRO A 42 18.48 -12.53 -0.77
C PRO A 42 17.97 -13.89 -0.30
N GLY A 43 18.09 -14.91 -1.16
CA GLY A 43 17.63 -16.28 -0.87
C GLY A 43 16.16 -16.55 -1.20
N THR A 44 15.39 -15.56 -1.64
CA THR A 44 14.00 -15.77 -2.10
C THR A 44 13.94 -16.23 -3.56
N GLU A 45 12.92 -17.04 -3.88
CA GLU A 45 12.63 -17.43 -5.27
C GLU A 45 12.31 -16.20 -6.15
N GLY A 46 11.66 -15.19 -5.57
CA GLY A 46 11.34 -13.95 -6.29
C GLY A 46 12.60 -13.23 -6.76
N LEU A 47 13.63 -13.13 -5.92
CA LEU A 47 14.91 -12.57 -6.36
C LEU A 47 15.58 -13.45 -7.42
N ALA A 48 15.58 -14.77 -7.24
CA ALA A 48 16.19 -15.70 -8.20
C ALA A 48 15.57 -15.57 -9.61
N GLU A 49 14.24 -15.50 -9.71
CA GLU A 49 13.55 -15.31 -10.99
C GLU A 49 13.82 -13.95 -11.62
N ILE A 50 13.89 -12.89 -10.81
CA ILE A 50 14.27 -11.56 -11.32
C ILE A 50 15.69 -11.61 -11.87
N VAL A 51 16.65 -12.17 -11.14
CA VAL A 51 18.05 -12.28 -11.60
C VAL A 51 18.15 -13.13 -12.87
N ALA A 52 17.38 -14.21 -12.97
CA ALA A 52 17.37 -15.07 -14.16
C ALA A 52 16.92 -14.31 -15.42
N TYR A 53 16.00 -13.35 -15.30
CA TYR A 53 15.51 -12.57 -16.43
C TYR A 53 16.29 -11.27 -16.68
N PHE A 54 16.65 -10.56 -15.63
CA PHE A 54 17.30 -9.24 -15.70
C PHE A 54 18.82 -9.28 -15.64
N GLY A 55 19.40 -10.45 -15.38
CA GLY A 55 20.84 -10.66 -15.26
C GLY A 55 21.39 -10.29 -13.87
N GLN A 56 22.64 -10.67 -13.59
CA GLN A 56 23.28 -10.43 -12.28
C GLN A 56 23.59 -8.95 -12.03
N GLU A 57 23.57 -8.13 -13.06
CA GLU A 57 23.88 -6.71 -12.97
C GLU A 57 22.88 -5.93 -12.10
N ILE A 58 21.69 -6.49 -11.84
CA ILE A 58 20.68 -5.94 -10.94
C ILE A 58 20.93 -6.28 -9.47
N LEU A 59 22.03 -6.95 -9.13
CA LEU A 59 22.45 -7.22 -7.76
C LEU A 59 23.49 -6.20 -7.25
N LEU A 60 23.47 -5.96 -5.95
CA LEU A 60 24.54 -5.32 -5.20
C LEU A 60 25.60 -6.36 -4.79
N ALA A 61 26.74 -5.91 -4.30
CA ALA A 61 27.85 -6.78 -3.90
C ALA A 61 27.48 -7.75 -2.76
N ASP A 62 26.50 -7.41 -1.94
CA ASP A 62 25.96 -8.25 -0.87
C ASP A 62 24.88 -9.24 -1.34
N GLY A 63 24.61 -9.29 -2.65
CA GLY A 63 23.58 -10.15 -3.24
C GLY A 63 22.16 -9.62 -3.11
N SER A 64 21.96 -8.42 -2.54
CA SER A 64 20.65 -7.77 -2.49
C SER A 64 20.29 -7.08 -3.80
N LEU A 65 18.99 -6.83 -4.02
CA LEU A 65 18.49 -6.20 -5.23
C LEU A 65 18.93 -4.72 -5.32
N ASN A 66 19.62 -4.35 -6.40
CA ASN A 66 19.89 -2.97 -6.76
C ASN A 66 18.63 -2.30 -7.33
N ARG A 67 17.78 -1.80 -6.43
CA ARG A 67 16.49 -1.19 -6.78
C ARG A 67 16.62 0.02 -7.72
N PRO A 68 17.54 0.98 -7.52
CA PRO A 68 17.72 2.08 -8.46
C PRO A 68 18.01 1.59 -9.88
N LYS A 69 18.90 0.61 -10.02
CA LYS A 69 19.25 0.06 -11.34
C LYS A 69 18.10 -0.70 -11.99
N LEU A 70 17.40 -1.53 -11.23
CA LEU A 70 16.20 -2.21 -11.74
C LEU A 70 15.12 -1.19 -12.16
N ALA A 71 14.92 -0.15 -11.35
CA ALA A 71 13.99 0.93 -11.65
C ALA A 71 14.33 1.61 -12.98
N ASP A 72 15.59 1.98 -13.20
CA ASP A 72 16.05 2.59 -14.46
C ASP A 72 15.76 1.73 -15.70
N ILE A 73 15.87 0.40 -15.55
CA ILE A 73 15.58 -0.55 -16.63
C ILE A 73 14.07 -0.61 -16.92
N ILE A 74 13.23 -0.77 -15.89
CA ILE A 74 11.78 -0.96 -16.06
C ILE A 74 11.04 0.34 -16.38
N PHE A 75 11.59 1.50 -16.00
CA PHE A 75 11.00 2.79 -16.36
C PHE A 75 11.13 3.09 -17.86
N LYS A 76 12.16 2.56 -18.52
CA LYS A 76 12.42 2.76 -19.95
C LYS A 76 11.81 1.67 -20.83
N ASN A 77 11.31 0.58 -20.25
CA ASN A 77 10.81 -0.57 -21.01
C ASN A 77 9.58 -1.19 -20.34
N GLU A 78 8.43 -1.03 -21.00
CA GLU A 78 7.15 -1.53 -20.51
C GLU A 78 7.09 -3.07 -20.43
N GLU A 79 7.63 -3.79 -21.41
CA GLU A 79 7.65 -5.26 -21.41
C GLU A 79 8.40 -5.79 -20.18
N LYS A 80 9.56 -5.19 -19.88
CA LYS A 80 10.36 -5.51 -18.69
C LYS A 80 9.61 -5.19 -17.40
N ARG A 81 8.91 -4.05 -17.34
CA ARG A 81 8.05 -3.70 -16.21
C ARG A 81 6.94 -4.74 -15.99
N GLN A 82 6.26 -5.15 -17.06
CA GLN A 82 5.24 -6.19 -16.98
C GLN A 82 5.82 -7.54 -16.54
N LYS A 83 7.01 -7.90 -17.01
CA LYS A 83 7.70 -9.12 -16.57
C LYS A 83 8.02 -9.08 -15.08
N LEU A 84 8.55 -7.97 -14.57
CA LEU A 84 8.78 -7.79 -13.14
C LEU A 84 7.48 -7.96 -12.35
N ASN A 85 6.41 -7.28 -12.76
CA ASN A 85 5.12 -7.35 -12.09
C ASN A 85 4.55 -8.78 -12.07
N LYS A 86 4.71 -9.55 -13.15
CA LYS A 86 4.30 -10.97 -13.22
C LYS A 86 5.06 -11.85 -12.22
N ILE A 87 6.32 -11.52 -11.92
CA ILE A 87 7.13 -12.25 -10.94
C ILE A 87 6.75 -11.84 -9.51
N THR A 88 6.55 -10.55 -9.26
CA THR A 88 6.39 -9.99 -7.91
C THR A 88 4.96 -10.04 -7.40
N HIS A 89 3.94 -9.72 -8.22
CA HIS A 89 2.56 -9.59 -7.75
C HIS A 89 2.00 -10.87 -7.10
N PRO A 90 2.16 -12.07 -7.68
CA PRO A 90 1.68 -13.30 -7.04
C PRO A 90 2.33 -13.55 -5.68
N ARG A 91 3.65 -13.30 -5.59
CA ARG A 91 4.42 -13.49 -4.35
C ARG A 91 4.04 -12.50 -3.26
N VAL A 92 3.80 -11.24 -3.63
CA VAL A 92 3.29 -10.23 -2.68
C VAL A 92 1.94 -10.67 -2.13
N LYS A 93 1.03 -11.11 -3.01
CA LYS A 93 -0.28 -11.63 -2.59
C LYS A 93 -0.14 -12.82 -1.63
N GLU A 94 0.71 -13.79 -1.97
CA GLU A 94 0.96 -14.97 -1.12
C GLU A 94 1.54 -14.58 0.25
N TYR A 95 2.51 -13.67 0.28
CA TYR A 95 3.08 -13.14 1.52
C TYR A 95 2.01 -12.49 2.40
N MET A 96 1.17 -11.63 1.81
CA MET A 96 0.12 -10.93 2.56
C MET A 96 -0.93 -11.90 3.12
N LEU A 97 -1.34 -12.89 2.33
CA LEU A 97 -2.28 -13.93 2.78
C LEU A 97 -1.66 -14.85 3.84
N ALA A 98 -0.36 -15.13 3.77
CA ALA A 98 0.33 -15.89 4.81
C ALA A 98 0.36 -15.12 6.14
N GLU A 99 0.67 -13.83 6.11
CA GLU A 99 0.65 -12.98 7.30
C GLU A 99 -0.76 -12.84 7.89
N GLN A 100 -1.78 -12.65 7.04
CA GLN A 100 -3.18 -12.66 7.46
C GLN A 100 -3.54 -13.96 8.19
N LYS A 101 -3.26 -15.12 7.60
CA LYS A 101 -3.50 -16.42 8.22
C LYS A 101 -2.78 -16.55 9.55
N ARG A 102 -1.54 -16.07 9.64
CA ARG A 102 -0.75 -16.07 10.89
C ARG A 102 -1.43 -15.25 11.99
N TYR A 103 -1.89 -14.03 11.68
CA TYR A 103 -2.60 -13.20 12.65
C TYR A 103 -3.93 -13.81 13.09
N PHE A 104 -4.73 -14.34 12.16
CA PHE A 104 -5.97 -15.02 12.53
C PHE A 104 -5.73 -16.27 13.39
N ALA A 105 -4.66 -17.03 13.13
CA ALA A 105 -4.26 -18.15 13.99
C ALA A 105 -3.82 -17.71 15.40
N MET A 106 -3.38 -16.45 15.57
CA MET A 106 -3.06 -15.85 16.86
C MET A 106 -4.30 -15.29 17.60
N GLY A 107 -5.50 -15.42 17.02
CA GLY A 107 -6.75 -14.97 17.63
C GLY A 107 -7.17 -13.55 17.23
N GLU A 108 -6.45 -12.91 16.31
CA GLU A 108 -6.82 -11.59 15.80
C GLU A 108 -8.13 -11.68 15.02
N LYS A 109 -9.07 -10.78 15.32
CA LYS A 109 -10.35 -10.71 14.62
C LYS A 109 -10.27 -9.88 13.34
N VAL A 110 -9.35 -8.92 13.29
CA VAL A 110 -9.23 -7.95 12.20
C VAL A 110 -7.76 -7.85 11.80
N VAL A 111 -7.48 -7.86 10.49
CA VAL A 111 -6.16 -7.58 9.93
C VAL A 111 -6.29 -6.54 8.84
N PHE A 112 -5.47 -5.49 8.90
CA PHE A 112 -5.41 -4.50 7.83
C PHE A 112 -4.38 -4.89 6.77
N PHE A 113 -4.75 -4.73 5.52
CA PHE A 113 -3.83 -4.70 4.39
C PHE A 113 -3.62 -3.25 3.96
N ASP A 114 -2.42 -2.73 4.17
CA ASP A 114 -2.07 -1.40 3.71
C ASP A 114 -1.57 -1.48 2.25
N ILE A 115 -2.43 -1.06 1.32
CA ILE A 115 -2.22 -1.16 -0.13
C ILE A 115 -2.50 0.20 -0.78
N PRO A 116 -1.49 1.06 -1.02
CA PRO A 116 -1.70 2.37 -1.65
C PRO A 116 -2.34 2.31 -3.05
N LEU A 117 -2.01 1.26 -3.81
CA LEU A 117 -2.44 1.04 -5.19
C LEU A 117 -3.51 -0.06 -5.30
N LEU A 118 -4.39 -0.17 -4.30
CA LEU A 118 -5.36 -1.27 -4.18
C LEU A 118 -6.22 -1.42 -5.44
N PHE A 119 -6.82 -0.32 -5.89
CA PHE A 119 -7.68 -0.30 -7.08
C PHE A 119 -6.88 -0.39 -8.38
N GLU A 120 -5.74 0.30 -8.46
CA GLU A 120 -4.89 0.30 -9.65
C GLU A 120 -4.26 -1.07 -9.93
N SER A 121 -4.12 -1.89 -8.87
CA SER A 121 -3.54 -3.23 -8.96
C SER A 121 -4.60 -4.34 -8.99
N HIS A 122 -5.89 -3.99 -9.02
CA HIS A 122 -7.02 -4.91 -9.00
C HIS A 122 -6.99 -5.91 -7.82
N LEU A 123 -6.64 -5.41 -6.62
CA LEU A 123 -6.46 -6.20 -5.41
C LEU A 123 -7.68 -6.14 -4.47
N GLU A 124 -8.81 -5.62 -4.93
CA GLU A 124 -10.06 -5.53 -4.16
C GLU A 124 -10.49 -6.91 -3.64
N SER A 125 -10.28 -7.96 -4.45
CA SER A 125 -10.60 -9.35 -4.07
C SER A 125 -9.76 -9.93 -2.92
N LEU A 126 -8.74 -9.21 -2.43
CA LEU A 126 -7.93 -9.64 -1.29
C LEU A 126 -8.48 -9.23 0.07
N VAL A 127 -9.49 -8.36 0.08
CA VAL A 127 -10.00 -7.75 1.30
C VAL A 127 -11.51 -7.85 1.34
N ASP A 128 -12.06 -7.91 2.55
CA ASP A 128 -13.51 -8.00 2.80
C ASP A 128 -14.16 -6.61 2.79
N GLN A 129 -13.41 -5.59 3.21
CA GLN A 129 -13.83 -4.18 3.24
C GLN A 129 -12.68 -3.26 2.79
N ILE A 130 -13.02 -2.11 2.21
CA ILE A 130 -12.06 -1.10 1.74
C ILE A 130 -12.29 0.21 2.49
N VAL A 131 -11.22 0.72 3.09
CA VAL A 131 -11.15 2.02 3.75
C VAL A 131 -10.25 2.95 2.95
N VAL A 132 -10.79 4.09 2.55
CA VAL A 132 -10.02 5.14 1.87
C VAL A 132 -9.73 6.29 2.82
N VAL A 133 -8.44 6.64 2.95
CA VAL A 133 -8.02 7.89 3.59
C VAL A 133 -8.13 9.01 2.57
N TRP A 134 -9.10 9.89 2.77
CA TRP A 134 -9.50 10.90 1.80
C TRP A 134 -9.13 12.31 2.27
N VAL A 135 -8.72 13.13 1.31
CA VAL A 135 -8.59 14.58 1.46
C VAL A 135 -9.16 15.25 0.21
N THR A 136 -9.51 16.52 0.32
CA THR A 136 -9.86 17.34 -0.85
C THR A 136 -8.68 17.42 -1.81
N ARG A 137 -8.97 17.53 -3.11
CA ARG A 137 -7.95 17.64 -4.15
C ARG A 137 -7.01 18.84 -3.94
N GLU A 138 -7.53 19.95 -3.39
CA GLU A 138 -6.71 21.11 -3.02
C GLU A 138 -5.72 20.77 -1.90
N THR A 139 -6.19 20.09 -0.85
CA THR A 139 -5.34 19.64 0.27
C THR A 139 -4.30 18.62 -0.19
N GLU A 140 -4.69 17.68 -1.06
CA GLU A 140 -3.77 16.70 -1.66
C GLU A 140 -2.62 17.41 -2.41
N LEU A 141 -2.96 18.34 -3.30
CA LEU A 141 -2.00 19.11 -4.08
C LEU A 141 -1.05 19.91 -3.18
N LYS A 142 -1.62 20.67 -2.23
CA LYS A 142 -0.84 21.49 -1.30
C LYS A 142 0.15 20.64 -0.50
N ARG A 143 -0.33 19.56 0.12
CA ARG A 143 0.51 18.66 0.93
C ARG A 143 1.59 17.98 0.10
N LEU A 144 1.28 17.57 -1.13
CA LEU A 144 2.25 16.95 -2.03
C LEU A 144 3.35 17.93 -2.42
N MET A 145 3.00 19.17 -2.78
CA MET A 145 3.97 20.21 -3.10
C MET A 145 4.90 20.51 -1.92
N GLU A 146 4.33 20.72 -0.72
CA GLU A 146 5.09 21.03 0.50
C GLU A 146 6.01 19.88 0.91
N ARG A 147 5.50 18.65 0.92
CA ARG A 147 6.27 17.47 1.37
C ARG A 147 7.44 17.13 0.45
N ASN A 148 7.27 17.30 -0.85
CA ASN A 148 8.23 16.84 -1.86
C ASN A 148 8.97 17.99 -2.56
N ASN A 149 8.75 19.24 -2.15
CA ASN A 149 9.30 20.45 -2.77
C ASN A 149 9.09 20.47 -4.30
N LEU A 150 7.85 20.23 -4.73
CA LEU A 150 7.49 20.11 -6.15
C LEU A 150 6.82 21.38 -6.67
N THR A 151 6.99 21.63 -7.98
CA THR A 151 6.11 22.57 -8.69
C THR A 151 4.68 22.02 -8.76
N LYS A 152 3.73 22.91 -9.00
CA LYS A 152 2.32 22.54 -9.16
C LYS A 152 2.13 21.53 -10.29
N GLU A 153 2.83 21.71 -11.41
CA GLU A 153 2.76 20.85 -12.58
C GLU A 153 3.29 19.44 -12.27
N ALA A 154 4.43 19.35 -11.58
CA ALA A 154 5.01 18.08 -11.17
C ALA A 154 4.12 17.35 -10.14
N ALA A 155 3.50 18.09 -9.21
CA ALA A 155 2.57 17.53 -8.24
C ALA A 155 1.29 17.01 -8.93
N LEU A 156 0.69 17.78 -9.84
CA LEU A 156 -0.48 17.35 -10.63
C LEU A 156 -0.18 16.12 -11.49
N ALA A 157 0.99 16.06 -12.14
CA ALA A 157 1.40 14.89 -12.91
C ALA A 157 1.46 13.61 -12.04
N ARG A 158 1.94 13.73 -10.79
CA ARG A 158 1.95 12.61 -9.84
C ARG A 158 0.56 12.24 -9.31
N MET A 159 -0.31 13.22 -9.07
CA MET A 159 -1.68 12.94 -8.66
C MET A 159 -2.45 12.23 -9.77
N ASN A 160 -2.23 12.63 -11.03
CA ASN A 160 -2.92 12.07 -12.19
C ASN A 160 -2.37 10.71 -12.64
N SER A 161 -1.24 10.24 -12.10
CA SER A 161 -0.72 8.89 -12.37
C SER A 161 -1.39 7.81 -11.52
N GLN A 162 -2.27 8.20 -10.59
CA GLN A 162 -3.07 7.32 -9.74
C GLN A 162 -4.56 7.56 -9.99
N MET A 163 -5.40 6.62 -9.57
CA MET A 163 -6.84 6.85 -9.55
C MET A 163 -7.16 8.02 -8.63
N GLY A 164 -8.06 8.91 -9.07
CA GLY A 164 -8.41 10.11 -8.31
C GLY A 164 -8.97 9.76 -6.93
N ILE A 165 -8.60 10.52 -5.90
CA ILE A 165 -8.98 10.18 -4.52
C ILE A 165 -10.51 10.17 -4.30
N ASP A 166 -11.25 11.04 -5.01
CA ASP A 166 -12.71 11.05 -5.01
C ASP A 166 -13.31 9.80 -5.67
N GLU A 167 -12.66 9.27 -6.70
CA GLU A 167 -13.08 8.03 -7.35
C GLU A 167 -12.82 6.82 -6.47
N LYS A 168 -11.67 6.79 -5.77
CA LYS A 168 -11.38 5.77 -4.75
C LYS A 168 -12.43 5.81 -3.64
N ALA A 169 -12.75 6.99 -3.12
CA ALA A 169 -13.73 7.16 -2.04
C ALA A 169 -15.13 6.67 -2.42
N LYS A 170 -15.55 6.85 -3.68
CA LYS A 170 -16.83 6.32 -4.19
C LYS A 170 -16.90 4.79 -4.23
N LYS A 171 -15.75 4.12 -4.27
CA LYS A 171 -15.62 2.65 -4.33
C LYS A 171 -15.31 2.02 -2.97
N ALA A 172 -15.21 2.83 -1.91
CA ALA A 172 -14.85 2.39 -0.58
C ALA A 172 -16.09 2.07 0.25
N ASP A 173 -15.98 1.10 1.15
CA ASP A 173 -16.98 0.83 2.17
C ASP A 173 -16.95 1.89 3.28
N PHE A 174 -15.77 2.47 3.52
CA PHE A 174 -15.59 3.55 4.49
C PHE A 174 -14.59 4.61 4.03
N VAL A 175 -14.83 5.85 4.44
CA VAL A 175 -13.96 6.98 4.14
C VAL A 175 -13.51 7.64 5.43
N ILE A 176 -12.21 7.73 5.64
CA ILE A 176 -11.60 8.50 6.72
C ILE A 176 -11.22 9.88 6.17
N ASN A 177 -11.91 10.92 6.61
CA ASN A 177 -11.63 12.29 6.22
C ASN A 177 -10.42 12.83 7.01
N ASN A 178 -9.34 13.15 6.29
CA ASN A 178 -8.10 13.66 6.85
C ASN A 178 -7.78 15.11 6.42
N ASN A 179 -8.81 15.91 6.09
CA ASN A 179 -8.66 17.34 5.80
C ASN A 179 -8.43 18.19 7.05
N GLU A 180 -8.94 17.73 8.20
CA GLU A 180 -8.94 18.50 9.45
C GLU A 180 -7.72 18.19 10.34
N SER A 181 -7.87 18.32 11.65
CA SER A 181 -6.82 17.99 12.62
C SER A 181 -6.62 16.47 12.73
N LEU A 182 -5.41 16.06 13.11
CA LEU A 182 -5.09 14.65 13.38
C LEU A 182 -5.98 14.05 14.47
N GLU A 183 -6.43 14.84 15.45
CA GLU A 183 -7.36 14.39 16.49
C GLU A 183 -8.73 14.00 15.91
N LYS A 184 -9.24 14.75 14.92
CA LYS A 184 -10.49 14.40 14.24
C LYS A 184 -10.33 13.15 13.37
N THR A 185 -9.17 12.96 12.75
CA THR A 185 -8.83 11.73 12.03
C THR A 185 -8.77 10.55 12.99
N GLU A 186 -8.12 10.71 14.14
CA GLU A 186 -8.00 9.67 15.18
C GLU A 186 -9.37 9.24 15.71
N LYS A 187 -10.29 10.18 15.98
CA LYS A 187 -11.67 9.87 16.37
C LYS A 187 -12.40 9.02 15.33
N GLN A 188 -12.22 9.31 14.04
CA GLN A 188 -12.80 8.49 12.96
C GLN A 188 -12.18 7.10 12.91
N VAL A 189 -10.86 6.97 13.10
CA VAL A 189 -10.17 5.67 13.15
C VAL A 189 -10.65 4.83 14.32
N VAL A 190 -10.77 5.42 15.52
CA VAL A 190 -11.29 4.73 16.71
C VAL A 190 -12.72 4.27 16.48
N ALA A 191 -13.61 5.16 16.02
CA ALA A 191 -15.00 4.80 15.74
C ALA A 191 -15.12 3.69 14.67
N PHE A 192 -14.25 3.70 13.66
CA PHE A 192 -14.16 2.63 12.68
C PHE A 192 -13.75 1.32 13.35
N ILE A 193 -12.64 1.32 14.10
CA ILE A 193 -12.12 0.13 14.80
C ILE A 193 -13.16 -0.48 15.74
N ASP A 194 -13.84 0.35 16.54
CA ASP A 194 -14.86 -0.10 17.47
C ASP A 194 -15.98 -0.87 16.75
N ARG A 195 -16.33 -0.47 15.52
CA ARG A 195 -17.34 -1.16 14.72
C ARG A 195 -16.97 -2.62 14.39
N PHE A 196 -15.68 -2.93 14.25
CA PHE A 196 -15.19 -4.24 13.81
C PHE A 196 -14.62 -5.10 14.95
N VAL A 197 -14.11 -4.45 16.00
CA VAL A 197 -13.50 -5.15 17.14
C VAL A 197 -14.51 -5.38 18.26
N ASN A 198 -15.43 -4.43 18.49
CA ASN A 198 -16.30 -4.40 19.68
C ASN A 198 -17.78 -4.70 19.41
N ASN A 199 -18.24 -4.77 18.16
CA ASN A 199 -19.60 -5.22 17.86
C ASN A 199 -19.65 -6.76 17.81
N GLU A 200 -20.14 -7.35 18.90
CA GLU A 200 -20.80 -8.67 18.89
C GLU A 200 -22.21 -8.59 18.28
#